data_AF-A0A931UVG8-F1
#
_entry.id   AF-A0A931UVG8-F1
#
_cell.length_a   1.000
_cell.length_b   1.000
_cell.length_c   1.000
_cell.angle_alpha   90.00
_cell.angle_beta   90.00
_cell.angle_gamma   90.00
#
_symmetry.space_group_name_H-M   'P 1'
#
loop_
_entity.id
_entity.type
_entity.pdbx_description
1 polymer ?
#
loop_
_entity_poly.entity_id
_entity_poly.type
_entity_poly.pdbx_seq_one_letter_code
_entity_poly.pdbx_strand_id
1 'polypeptide(L)'
;MPRRCSVCDHAARDEIDRALISGEPFRNIAERFAGLTAASIHRHRHGHLTAAVRHAREAEDVQRGATLLDQVRALHARTLRLLAKAEAEDDAPTALRALREARAGLELLAKLLGELDTAPTVTVSLGTEWASLRTAILRALEPFPDARSAVAQAIARSADAS
;
A
#
# COMPACT_ATOMS: atom_id res chain seq x y z
N MET A 1 -34.35 11.52 35.19
CA MET A 1 -33.58 12.28 34.18
C MET A 1 -32.16 11.75 34.13
N PRO A 2 -31.60 11.41 32.96
CA PRO A 2 -30.19 11.01 32.87
C PRO A 2 -29.29 12.18 33.31
N ARG A 3 -28.32 11.90 34.19
CA ARG A 3 -27.34 12.91 34.61
C ARG A 3 -26.49 13.31 33.40
N ARG A 4 -26.39 14.61 33.14
CA ARG A 4 -25.46 15.14 32.13
C ARG A 4 -24.02 14.78 32.53
N CYS A 5 -23.21 14.38 31.56
CA CYS A 5 -21.84 14.00 31.83
C CYS A 5 -21.02 15.25 32.12
N SER A 6 -20.51 15.38 33.35
CA SER A 6 -19.73 16.54 33.79
C SER A 6 -18.44 16.74 33.00
N VAL A 7 -17.88 15.68 32.38
CA VAL A 7 -16.71 15.77 31.50
C VAL A 7 -17.09 16.32 30.12
N CYS A 8 -18.29 15.99 29.62
CA CYS A 8 -18.77 16.52 28.34
C CYS A 8 -19.07 18.02 28.39
N ASP A 9 -19.53 18.50 29.55
CA ASP A 9 -19.84 19.92 29.80
C ASP A 9 -18.62 20.72 30.33
N HIS A 10 -17.45 20.09 30.43
CA HIS A 10 -16.24 20.72 30.96
C HIS A 10 -15.54 21.57 29.88
N ALA A 11 -15.07 22.76 30.25
CA ALA A 11 -14.40 23.68 29.31
C ALA A 11 -13.12 23.08 28.67
N ALA A 12 -12.39 22.25 29.41
CA ALA A 12 -11.19 21.55 28.94
C ALA A 12 -11.45 20.12 28.44
N ARG A 13 -12.64 19.83 27.91
CA ARG A 13 -13.03 18.48 27.45
C ARG A 13 -12.00 17.83 26.54
N ASP A 14 -11.50 18.56 25.54
CA ASP A 14 -10.57 18.01 24.54
C ASP A 14 -9.22 17.60 25.16
N GLU A 15 -8.78 18.31 26.19
CA GLU A 15 -7.56 17.98 26.92
C GLU A 15 -7.73 16.74 27.80
N ILE A 16 -8.90 16.61 28.42
CA ILE A 16 -9.29 15.43 29.19
C ILE A 16 -9.41 14.20 28.27
N ASP A 17 -10.06 14.35 27.11
CA ASP A 17 -10.19 13.28 26.12
C ASP A 17 -8.81 12.83 25.62
N ARG A 18 -7.88 13.75 25.38
CA ARG A 18 -6.50 13.45 24.98
C ARG A 18 -5.74 12.69 26.07
N ALA A 19 -5.83 13.13 27.32
CA ALA A 19 -5.21 12.45 28.46
C ALA A 19 -5.75 11.01 28.63
N LEU A 20 -7.05 10.81 28.41
CA LEU A 20 -7.68 9.49 28.46
C LEU A 20 -7.23 8.58 27.31
N ILE A 21 -7.03 9.13 26.12
CA ILE A 21 -6.50 8.40 24.96
C ILE A 21 -5.04 7.98 25.20
N SER A 22 -4.25 8.84 25.82
CA SER A 22 -2.86 8.56 26.21
C SER A 22 -2.70 7.56 27.35
N GLY A 23 -3.81 7.08 27.94
CA GLY A 23 -3.80 6.06 28.99
C GLY A 23 -3.42 6.60 30.37
N GLU A 24 -3.55 7.91 30.58
CA GLU A 24 -3.23 8.52 31.88
C GLU A 24 -4.20 8.02 32.98
N PRO A 25 -3.72 7.73 34.21
CA PRO A 25 -4.57 7.27 35.29
C PRO A 25 -5.69 8.26 35.64
N PHE A 26 -6.92 7.77 35.83
CA PHE A 26 -8.09 8.63 36.08
C PHE A 26 -7.96 9.52 37.32
N ARG A 27 -7.17 9.10 38.32
CA ARG A 27 -6.92 9.88 39.54
C ARG A 27 -6.10 11.13 39.23
N ASN A 28 -5.03 11.00 38.46
CA ASN A 28 -4.18 12.11 38.06
C ASN A 28 -4.95 13.14 37.21
N ILE A 29 -5.81 12.65 36.31
CA ILE A 29 -6.69 13.52 35.52
C ILE A 29 -7.70 14.25 36.44
N ALA A 30 -8.29 13.56 37.41
CA ALA A 30 -9.23 14.18 38.36
C ALA A 30 -8.56 15.25 39.25
N GLU A 31 -7.30 15.05 39.63
CA GLU A 31 -6.52 16.02 40.40
C GLU A 31 -6.17 17.27 39.58
N ARG A 32 -5.88 17.10 38.28
CA ARG A 32 -5.53 18.20 37.38
C ARG A 32 -6.73 19.08 37.01
N PHE A 33 -7.94 18.52 36.98
CA PHE A 33 -9.15 19.23 36.56
C PHE A 33 -10.17 19.34 37.71
N ALA A 34 -10.27 20.55 38.27
CA ALA A 34 -11.14 20.84 39.40
C ALA A 34 -12.63 20.53 39.08
N GLY A 35 -13.31 19.89 40.04
CA GLY A 35 -14.73 19.53 39.89
C GLY A 35 -15.00 18.21 39.18
N LEU A 36 -13.96 17.49 38.74
CA LEU A 36 -14.08 16.14 38.20
C LEU A 36 -13.67 15.08 39.23
N THR A 37 -14.31 13.93 39.15
CA THR A 37 -13.96 12.75 39.96
C THR A 37 -13.49 11.62 39.05
N ALA A 38 -12.60 10.75 39.56
CA ALA A 38 -12.15 9.57 38.82
C ALA A 38 -13.34 8.71 38.32
N ALA A 39 -14.44 8.64 39.09
CA ALA A 39 -15.66 7.94 38.69
C ALA A 39 -16.40 8.62 37.53
N SER A 40 -16.44 9.96 37.48
CA SER A 40 -17.02 10.70 36.35
C SER A 40 -16.22 10.52 35.06
N ILE A 41 -14.88 10.52 35.17
CA ILE A 41 -13.94 10.31 34.07
C ILE A 41 -14.04 8.88 33.53
N HIS A 42 -14.12 7.88 34.42
CA HIS A 42 -14.33 6.49 34.03
C HIS A 42 -15.63 6.32 33.23
N ARG A 43 -16.76 6.87 33.72
CA ARG A 43 -18.04 6.79 32.99
C ARG A 43 -17.97 7.49 31.63
N HIS A 44 -17.30 8.63 31.56
CA HIS A 44 -17.08 9.36 30.31
C HIS A 44 -16.27 8.52 29.31
N ARG A 45 -15.16 7.90 29.74
CA ARG A 45 -14.35 7.01 28.89
C ARG A 45 -15.16 5.86 28.29
N HIS A 46 -16.00 5.22 29.11
CA HIS A 46 -16.75 4.06 28.68
C HIS A 46 -18.00 4.38 27.85
N GLY A 47 -18.64 5.53 28.09
CA GLY A 47 -19.91 5.87 27.41
C GLY A 47 -19.80 6.92 26.30
N HIS A 48 -18.80 7.79 26.31
CA HIS A 48 -18.78 9.02 25.50
C HIS A 48 -17.48 9.21 24.70
N LEU A 49 -16.34 8.72 25.22
CA LEU A 49 -15.03 8.85 24.55
C LEU A 49 -14.95 8.04 23.25
N THR A 50 -15.79 7.03 23.03
CA THR A 50 -15.87 6.29 21.75
C THR A 50 -16.16 7.18 20.55
N ALA A 51 -16.96 8.24 20.73
CA ALA A 51 -17.24 9.21 19.67
C ALA A 51 -16.04 10.17 19.43
N ALA A 52 -15.34 10.58 20.48
CA ALA A 52 -14.15 11.43 20.38
C ALA A 52 -12.93 10.68 19.81
N VAL A 53 -12.75 9.40 20.18
CA VAL A 53 -11.74 8.49 19.59
C VAL A 53 -12.04 8.24 18.11
N ARG A 54 -13.32 8.13 17.74
CA ARG A 54 -13.71 8.04 16.33
C ARG A 54 -13.36 9.33 15.57
N HIS A 55 -13.64 10.50 16.11
CA HIS A 55 -13.23 11.76 15.47
C HIS A 55 -11.71 11.97 15.42
N ALA A 56 -10.96 11.52 16.44
CA ALA A 56 -9.51 11.54 16.41
C ALA A 56 -8.94 10.58 15.34
N ARG A 57 -9.54 9.39 15.18
CA ARG A 57 -9.23 8.46 14.08
C ARG A 57 -9.61 9.04 12.71
N GLU A 58 -10.79 9.64 12.58
CA GLU A 58 -11.26 10.29 11.35
C GLU A 58 -10.36 11.47 10.96
N ALA A 59 -9.86 12.26 11.92
CA ALA A 59 -8.89 13.33 11.67
C ALA A 59 -7.49 12.78 11.30
N GLU A 60 -7.09 11.64 11.89
CA GLU A 60 -5.90 10.89 11.47
C GLU A 60 -6.07 10.31 10.05
N ASP A 61 -7.29 9.88 9.70
CA ASP A 61 -7.64 9.28 8.41
C ASP A 61 -7.83 10.33 7.30
N VAL A 62 -8.28 11.54 7.63
CA VAL A 62 -8.29 12.70 6.71
C VAL A 62 -6.86 13.20 6.44
N GLN A 63 -5.91 12.98 7.36
CA GLN A 63 -4.47 13.11 7.06
C GLN A 63 -3.92 11.92 6.26
N ARG A 64 -4.53 10.73 6.33
CA ARG A 64 -4.26 9.57 5.45
C ARG A 64 -5.04 9.63 4.15
N GLY A 65 -4.92 10.72 3.40
CA GLY A 65 -4.99 10.66 1.93
C GLY A 65 -3.78 9.90 1.34
N ALA A 66 -3.29 8.86 2.01
CA ALA A 66 -2.07 8.15 1.68
C ALA A 66 -2.39 7.09 0.64
N THR A 67 -1.85 7.27 -0.55
CA THR A 67 -1.90 6.26 -1.60
C THR A 67 -1.28 4.95 -1.10
N LEU A 68 -1.55 3.82 -1.76
CA LEU A 68 -0.90 2.55 -1.43
C LEU A 68 0.64 2.69 -1.45
N LEU A 69 1.17 3.51 -2.35
CA LEU A 69 2.59 3.83 -2.44
C LEU A 69 3.11 4.51 -1.15
N ASP A 70 2.37 5.44 -0.59
CA ASP A 70 2.75 6.12 0.66
C ASP A 70 2.74 5.16 1.86
N GLN A 71 1.79 4.22 1.88
CA GLN A 71 1.74 3.17 2.91
C GLN A 71 2.95 2.24 2.82
N VAL A 72 3.35 1.84 1.61
CA VAL A 72 4.55 1.02 1.40
C VAL A 72 5.83 1.77 1.77
N ARG A 73 5.93 3.07 1.42
CA ARG A 73 7.06 3.93 1.84
C ARG A 73 7.18 4.02 3.36
N ALA A 74 6.06 4.26 4.04
CA ALA A 74 6.01 4.36 5.50
C ALA A 74 6.41 3.03 6.17
N LEU A 75 5.96 1.90 5.62
CA LEU A 75 6.34 0.57 6.10
C LEU A 75 7.84 0.32 5.91
N HIS A 76 8.38 0.61 4.73
CA HIS A 76 9.81 0.44 4.43
C HIS A 76 10.69 1.28 5.37
N ALA A 77 10.33 2.55 5.60
CA ALA A 77 11.02 3.41 6.55
C ALA A 77 10.99 2.87 7.99
N ARG A 78 9.87 2.25 8.40
CA ARG A 78 9.77 1.60 9.71
C ARG A 78 10.68 0.37 9.80
N THR A 79 10.77 -0.43 8.75
CA THR A 79 11.68 -1.59 8.70
C THR A 79 13.14 -1.17 8.84
N LEU A 80 13.56 -0.09 8.16
CA LEU A 80 14.92 0.45 8.31
C LEU A 80 15.22 0.93 9.73
N ARG A 81 14.26 1.53 10.43
CA ARG A 81 14.43 1.89 11.85
C ARG A 81 14.59 0.68 12.76
N LEU A 82 13.86 -0.41 12.49
CA LEU A 82 14.00 -1.66 13.25
C LEU A 82 15.36 -2.32 12.97
N LEU A 83 15.83 -2.28 11.72
CA LEU A 83 17.18 -2.73 11.36
C LEU A 83 18.24 -1.96 12.14
N ALA A 84 18.22 -0.62 12.08
CA ALA A 84 19.18 0.23 12.79
C ALA A 84 19.18 -0.03 14.31
N LYS A 85 17.99 -0.28 14.89
CA LYS A 85 17.88 -0.66 16.30
C LYS A 85 18.54 -2.01 16.59
N ALA A 86 18.27 -3.03 15.76
CA ALA A 86 18.86 -4.36 15.92
C ALA A 86 20.38 -4.34 15.75
N GLU A 87 20.89 -3.54 14.80
CA GLU A 87 22.33 -3.31 14.62
C GLU A 87 22.96 -2.63 15.84
N ALA A 88 22.29 -1.62 16.42
CA ALA A 88 22.77 -0.95 17.63
C ALA A 88 22.76 -1.86 18.88
N GLU A 89 21.88 -2.85 18.91
CA GLU A 89 21.78 -3.86 19.98
C GLU A 89 22.65 -5.11 19.72
N ASP A 90 23.41 -5.13 18.61
CA ASP A 90 24.22 -6.26 18.14
C ASP A 90 23.43 -7.58 17.96
N ASP A 91 22.11 -7.46 17.73
CA ASP A 91 21.19 -8.57 17.47
C ASP A 91 21.21 -8.95 15.98
N ALA A 92 22.28 -9.65 15.59
CA ALA A 92 22.49 -10.08 14.20
C ALA A 92 21.32 -10.91 13.61
N PRO A 93 20.68 -11.85 14.33
CA PRO A 93 19.50 -12.55 13.83
C PRO A 93 18.33 -11.62 13.48
N THR A 94 18.01 -10.65 14.35
CA THR A 94 16.93 -9.69 14.10
C THR A 94 17.30 -8.71 12.99
N ALA A 95 18.56 -8.27 12.93
CA ALA A 95 19.08 -7.44 11.84
C ALA A 95 18.94 -8.14 10.48
N LEU A 96 19.34 -9.41 10.37
CA LEU A 96 19.19 -10.19 9.14
C LEU A 96 17.72 -10.34 8.71
N ARG A 97 16.79 -10.51 9.66
CA ARG A 97 15.35 -10.56 9.36
C ARG A 97 14.85 -9.22 8.86
N ALA A 98 15.18 -8.12 9.55
CA ALA A 98 14.80 -6.78 9.14
C ALA A 98 15.37 -6.41 7.76
N LEU A 99 16.60 -6.83 7.45
CA LEU A 99 17.23 -6.61 6.15
C LEU A 99 16.49 -7.33 5.01
N ARG A 100 16.03 -8.57 5.23
CA ARG A 100 15.22 -9.29 4.24
C ARG A 100 13.90 -8.58 3.95
N GLU A 101 13.22 -8.11 4.99
CA GLU A 101 11.98 -7.33 4.85
C GLU A 101 12.24 -5.97 4.17
N ALA A 102 13.36 -5.32 4.47
CA ALA A 102 13.75 -4.06 3.82
C ALA A 102 13.96 -4.28 2.32
N ARG A 103 14.68 -5.34 1.92
CA ARG A 103 14.87 -5.72 0.52
C ARG A 103 13.53 -5.98 -0.18
N ALA A 104 12.62 -6.73 0.46
CA ALA A 104 11.31 -7.01 -0.11
C ALA A 104 10.46 -5.73 -0.29
N GLY A 105 10.55 -4.80 0.66
CA GLY A 105 9.90 -3.49 0.55
C GLY A 105 10.46 -2.64 -0.59
N LEU A 106 11.79 -2.65 -0.79
CA LEU A 106 12.44 -1.96 -1.90
C LEU A 106 11.98 -2.51 -3.26
N GLU A 107 11.92 -3.84 -3.39
CA GLU A 107 11.43 -4.50 -4.60
C GLU A 107 9.97 -4.11 -4.90
N LEU A 108 9.09 -4.10 -3.89
CA LEU A 108 7.71 -3.69 -4.05
C LEU A 108 7.59 -2.22 -4.48
N LEU A 109 8.37 -1.32 -3.88
CA LEU A 109 8.41 0.09 -4.27
C LEU A 109 8.85 0.25 -5.72
N ALA A 110 9.90 -0.44 -6.14
CA ALA A 110 10.40 -0.35 -7.51
C ALA A 110 9.41 -0.92 -8.53
N LYS A 111 8.64 -1.96 -8.18
CA LYS A 111 7.52 -2.45 -9.03
C LYS A 111 6.37 -1.43 -9.12
N LEU A 112 5.97 -0.83 -8.00
CA LEU A 112 4.89 0.17 -7.97
C LEU A 112 5.26 1.46 -8.72
N LEU A 113 6.54 1.83 -8.74
CA LEU A 113 7.06 2.99 -9.48
C LEU A 113 7.35 2.68 -10.95
N GLY A 114 7.21 1.43 -11.39
CA GLY A 114 7.52 0.99 -12.75
C GLY A 114 9.02 0.96 -13.06
N GLU A 115 9.89 1.01 -12.06
CA GLU A 115 11.35 0.92 -12.19
C GLU A 115 11.82 -0.54 -12.35
N LEU A 116 10.99 -1.51 -11.94
CA LEU A 116 11.18 -2.92 -12.24
C LEU A 116 10.14 -3.37 -13.26
N ASP A 117 10.63 -3.88 -14.39
CA ASP A 117 9.81 -4.44 -15.44
C ASP A 117 9.20 -5.76 -14.96
N THR A 118 7.93 -5.73 -14.57
CA THR A 118 7.16 -6.92 -14.13
C THR A 118 6.23 -7.45 -15.22
N ALA A 119 6.21 -6.81 -16.38
CA ALA A 119 5.44 -7.34 -17.49
C ALA A 119 6.08 -8.67 -17.92
N PRO A 120 5.31 -9.77 -18.06
CA PRO A 120 5.79 -10.87 -18.87
C PRO A 120 6.04 -10.29 -20.26
N THR A 121 7.31 -10.24 -20.68
CA THR A 121 7.63 -10.12 -22.10
C THR A 121 7.05 -11.35 -22.76
N VAL A 122 5.81 -11.25 -23.21
CA VAL A 122 5.23 -12.22 -24.14
C VAL A 122 6.02 -12.02 -25.42
N THR A 123 7.12 -12.76 -25.54
CA THR A 123 7.75 -12.99 -26.83
C THR A 123 6.71 -13.74 -27.64
N VAL A 124 5.85 -13.00 -28.35
CA VAL A 124 4.95 -13.59 -29.34
C VAL A 124 5.88 -14.19 -30.38
N SER A 125 6.08 -15.50 -30.30
CA SER A 125 6.88 -16.24 -31.27
C SER A 125 6.06 -16.36 -32.55
N LEU A 126 5.91 -15.23 -33.26
CA LEU A 126 5.27 -15.13 -34.56
C LEU A 126 5.96 -16.05 -35.58
N GLY A 127 7.18 -16.51 -35.32
CA GLY A 127 7.97 -17.35 -36.22
C GLY A 127 7.33 -18.70 -36.56
N THR A 128 6.77 -19.42 -35.58
CA THR A 128 6.22 -20.77 -35.82
C THR A 128 4.86 -20.77 -36.50
N GLU A 129 3.98 -19.84 -36.13
CA GLU A 129 2.66 -19.69 -36.78
C GLU A 129 2.79 -19.13 -38.19
N TRP A 130 3.67 -18.14 -38.39
CA TRP A 130 3.94 -17.60 -39.72
C TRP A 130 4.53 -18.64 -40.68
N ALA A 131 5.49 -19.45 -40.22
CA ALA A 131 6.06 -20.52 -41.05
C ALA A 131 4.98 -21.53 -41.50
N SER A 132 4.04 -21.85 -40.60
CA SER A 132 2.94 -22.78 -40.87
C SER A 132 1.94 -22.19 -41.86
N LEU A 133 1.52 -20.93 -41.66
CA LEU A 133 0.62 -20.20 -42.55
C LEU A 133 1.24 -20.02 -43.95
N ARG A 134 2.51 -19.59 -44.02
CA ARG A 134 3.26 -19.46 -45.27
C ARG A 134 3.30 -20.78 -46.04
N THR A 135 3.55 -21.88 -45.36
CA THR A 135 3.61 -23.21 -45.99
C THR A 135 2.24 -23.64 -46.52
N ALA A 136 1.17 -23.41 -45.75
CA ALA A 136 -0.21 -23.71 -46.17
C ALA A 136 -0.61 -22.90 -47.42
N ILE A 137 -0.32 -21.59 -47.43
CA ILE A 137 -0.59 -20.71 -48.57
C ILE A 137 0.18 -21.18 -49.81
N LEU A 138 1.48 -21.46 -49.69
CA LEU A 138 2.29 -21.86 -50.84
C LEU A 138 1.89 -23.23 -51.41
N ARG A 139 1.42 -24.16 -50.58
CA ARG A 139 0.85 -25.45 -51.04
C ARG A 139 -0.48 -25.25 -51.77
N ALA A 140 -1.38 -24.42 -51.23
CA ALA A 140 -2.67 -24.16 -51.87
C ALA A 140 -2.52 -23.49 -53.26
N LEU A 141 -1.44 -22.74 -53.45
CA LEU A 141 -1.12 -22.05 -54.71
C LEU A 141 -0.30 -22.90 -55.70
N GLU A 142 0.07 -24.13 -55.35
CA GLU A 142 0.86 -25.02 -56.23
C GLU A 142 0.20 -25.29 -57.60
N PRO A 143 -1.13 -25.47 -57.70
CA PRO A 143 -1.81 -25.59 -59.00
C PRO A 143 -1.90 -24.28 -59.79
N PHE A 144 -1.57 -23.13 -59.20
CA PHE A 144 -1.79 -21.78 -59.76
C PHE A 144 -0.49 -20.96 -59.77
N PRO A 145 0.44 -21.22 -60.72
CA PRO A 145 1.79 -20.65 -60.72
C PRO A 145 1.82 -19.11 -60.82
N ASP A 146 0.87 -18.52 -61.55
CA ASP A 146 0.77 -17.06 -61.70
C ASP A 146 0.33 -16.39 -60.38
N ALA A 147 -0.65 -16.98 -59.69
CA ALA A 147 -1.12 -16.51 -58.39
C ALA A 147 -0.03 -16.65 -57.31
N ARG A 148 0.72 -17.75 -57.32
CA ARG A 148 1.88 -17.96 -56.45
C ARG A 148 2.93 -16.85 -56.60
N SER A 149 3.23 -16.48 -57.85
CA SER A 149 4.20 -15.44 -58.17
C SER A 149 3.74 -14.05 -57.70
N ALA A 150 2.46 -13.72 -57.93
CA ALA A 150 1.88 -12.46 -57.48
C ALA A 150 1.92 -12.29 -55.94
N VAL A 151 1.58 -13.36 -55.20
CA VAL A 151 1.62 -13.38 -53.73
C VAL A 151 3.05 -13.23 -53.21
N ALA A 152 4.03 -13.93 -53.79
CA ALA A 152 5.43 -13.82 -53.39
C ALA A 152 5.99 -12.40 -53.57
N GLN A 153 5.66 -11.74 -54.69
CA GLN A 153 6.07 -10.36 -54.96
C GLN A 153 5.41 -9.34 -54.01
N ALA A 154 4.18 -9.59 -53.58
CA ALA A 154 3.50 -8.74 -52.61
C ALA A 154 4.18 -8.82 -51.23
N ILE A 155 4.54 -10.03 -50.78
CA ILE A 155 5.22 -10.25 -49.50
C ILE A 155 6.64 -9.65 -49.50
N ALA A 156 7.38 -9.78 -50.61
CA ALA A 156 8.71 -9.18 -50.74
C ALA A 156 8.64 -7.64 -50.60
N ARG A 157 7.68 -7.00 -51.28
CA ARG A 157 7.47 -5.55 -51.20
C ARG A 157 7.07 -5.05 -49.81
N SER A 158 6.31 -5.83 -49.04
CA SER A 158 5.96 -5.44 -47.67
C SER A 158 7.12 -5.57 -46.68
N ALA A 159 8.08 -6.47 -46.95
CA ALA A 159 9.26 -6.65 -46.11
C ALA A 159 10.29 -5.52 -46.28
N ASP A 160 10.40 -4.94 -47.48
CA ASP A 160 11.32 -3.83 -47.77
C ASP A 160 10.79 -2.46 -47.28
N ALA A 161 9.51 -2.38 -46.90
CA ALA A 161 8.83 -1.14 -46.49
C ALA A 161 8.74 -0.93 -44.96
N SER A 162 9.32 -1.84 -44.16
CA SER A 162 9.41 -1.78 -42.69
C SER A 162 10.85 -1.62 -42.23
#